data_AF-A0A0F9DQT2-F1
#
_entry.id   AF-A0A0F9DQT2-F1
#
_cell.length_a   1.000
_cell.length_b   1.000
_cell.length_c   1.000
_cell.angle_alpha   90.00
_cell.angle_beta   90.00
_cell.angle_gamma   90.00
#
_symmetry.space_group_name_H-M   'P 1'
#
loop_
_entity.id
_entity.type
_entity.pdbx_description
1 polymer ?
#
loop_
_entity_poly.entity_id
_entity_poly.type
_entity_poly.pdbx_seq_one_letter_code
_entity_poly.pdbx_strand_id
1 'polypeptide(L)'
;TKAYYLYEEMGRMEYVKRISEDLSILYYENNKFKDAYYFQQKHHTVSDSIFNVETAKNIAELEYKYSRDKELEQLKIAKQERVFRNSAIFGALLIVIFIIYMLYSRQKSKTVQQLLEWKNLELEKSQIESDLAIKNKELATYALYLAKKNQLINVIINRLDCAKVNLKEENVPEIENIIQNLKASLHNDAWEEFEVRFLNVFDGFYENIREKYPDLTMNEKRLAAFLRLDMSTKEISSITKQTPHSINIARTRFRKKLDLANTDVKLSAFLSQF
;
A
#
# COMPACT_ATOMS: atom_id res chain seq x y z
N THR A 1 105.99 -4.65 -28.93
CA THR A 1 105.54 -4.66 -30.35
C THR A 1 104.86 -5.93 -30.80
N LYS A 2 105.39 -7.16 -30.63
CA LYS A 2 104.70 -8.40 -31.07
C LYS A 2 103.29 -8.57 -30.50
N ALA A 3 103.09 -8.27 -29.22
CA ALA A 3 101.78 -8.32 -28.56
C ALA A 3 100.76 -7.32 -29.13
N TYR A 4 101.21 -6.13 -29.55
CA TYR A 4 100.33 -5.11 -30.15
C TYR A 4 99.68 -5.63 -31.43
N TYR A 5 100.50 -6.12 -32.37
CA TYR A 5 100.01 -6.63 -33.65
C TYR A 5 99.11 -7.86 -33.49
N LEU A 6 99.41 -8.74 -32.53
CA LEU A 6 98.56 -9.88 -32.21
C LEU A 6 97.16 -9.45 -31.75
N TYR A 7 97.05 -8.48 -30.83
CA TYR A 7 95.75 -8.01 -30.35
C TYR A 7 95.01 -7.14 -31.38
N GLU A 8 95.74 -6.46 -32.28
CA GLU A 8 95.18 -5.75 -33.43
C GLU A 8 94.53 -6.74 -34.41
N GLU A 9 95.22 -7.83 -34.76
CA GLU A 9 94.68 -8.91 -35.61
C GLU A 9 93.49 -9.63 -34.98
N MET A 10 93.51 -9.83 -33.65
CA MET A 10 92.40 -10.43 -32.91
C MET A 10 91.22 -9.46 -32.66
N GLY A 11 91.31 -8.21 -33.10
CA GLY A 11 90.27 -7.19 -32.93
C GLY A 11 90.01 -6.80 -31.48
N ARG A 12 90.98 -6.99 -30.58
CA ARG A 12 90.86 -6.73 -29.13
C ARG A 12 91.26 -5.28 -28.82
N MET A 13 90.43 -4.34 -29.27
CA MET A 13 90.72 -2.90 -29.28
C MET A 13 91.09 -2.32 -27.90
N GLU A 14 90.53 -2.82 -26.81
CA GLU A 14 90.85 -2.37 -25.44
C GLU A 14 92.32 -2.67 -25.06
N TYR A 15 92.83 -3.83 -25.49
CA TYR A 15 94.24 -4.19 -25.31
C TYR A 15 95.14 -3.41 -26.27
N VAL A 16 94.68 -3.17 -27.50
CA VAL A 16 95.40 -2.34 -28.49
C VAL A 16 95.56 -0.91 -27.96
N LYS A 17 94.51 -0.30 -27.40
CA LYS A 17 94.53 1.03 -26.77
C LYS A 17 95.61 1.11 -25.68
N ARG A 18 95.55 0.19 -24.72
CA ARG A 18 96.50 0.16 -23.58
C ARG A 18 97.94 -0.07 -24.04
N ILE A 19 98.16 -1.06 -24.90
CA ILE A 19 99.51 -1.38 -25.39
C ILE A 19 100.10 -0.25 -26.25
N SER A 20 99.27 0.48 -27.02
CA SER A 20 99.73 1.66 -27.76
C SER A 20 100.12 2.83 -26.86
N GLU A 21 99.45 3.00 -25.72
CA GLU A 21 99.82 4.00 -24.71
C GLU A 21 101.17 3.65 -24.07
N ASP A 22 101.32 2.41 -23.60
CA ASP A 22 102.54 1.90 -22.98
C ASP A 22 103.74 1.98 -23.95
N LEU A 23 103.54 1.61 -25.23
CA LEU A 23 104.59 1.71 -26.26
C LEU A 23 104.94 3.16 -26.57
N SER A 24 103.96 4.07 -26.63
CA SER A 24 104.21 5.52 -26.83
C SER A 24 105.14 6.07 -25.76
N ILE A 25 104.82 5.80 -24.49
CA ILE A 25 105.61 6.23 -23.32
C ILE A 25 107.02 5.61 -23.37
N LEU A 26 107.12 4.30 -23.59
CA LEU A 26 108.40 3.60 -23.63
C LEU A 26 109.31 4.07 -24.77
N TYR A 27 108.76 4.36 -25.96
CA TYR A 27 109.56 4.89 -27.06
C TYR A 27 109.98 6.35 -26.82
N TYR A 28 109.15 7.14 -26.13
CA TYR A 28 109.47 8.50 -25.73
C TYR A 28 110.63 8.54 -24.73
N GLU A 29 110.58 7.72 -23.68
CA GLU A 29 111.64 7.60 -22.66
C GLU A 29 112.99 7.15 -23.26
N ASN A 30 112.95 6.37 -24.33
CA ASN A 30 114.13 5.91 -25.06
C ASN A 30 114.60 6.89 -26.18
N ASN A 31 114.12 8.15 -26.18
CA ASN A 31 114.43 9.19 -27.18
C ASN A 31 114.06 8.81 -28.63
N LYS A 32 113.15 7.85 -28.83
CA LYS A 32 112.64 7.43 -30.15
C LYS A 32 111.32 8.14 -30.46
N PHE A 33 111.39 9.46 -30.64
CA PHE A 33 110.21 10.32 -30.77
C PHE A 33 109.28 9.97 -31.94
N LYS A 34 109.82 9.49 -33.07
CA LYS A 34 109.01 9.11 -34.24
C LYS A 34 108.12 7.90 -33.95
N ASP A 35 108.67 6.89 -33.28
CA ASP A 35 107.94 5.67 -32.90
C ASP A 35 106.94 5.98 -31.78
N ALA A 36 107.31 6.84 -30.82
CA ALA A 36 106.42 7.32 -29.78
C ALA A 36 105.20 8.04 -30.37
N TYR A 37 105.42 8.99 -31.29
CA TYR A 37 104.35 9.71 -31.98
C TYR A 37 103.44 8.77 -32.78
N TYR A 38 104.01 7.79 -33.47
CA TYR A 38 103.24 6.78 -34.20
C TYR A 38 102.28 6.01 -33.28
N PHE A 39 102.78 5.50 -32.15
CA PHE A 39 101.92 4.77 -31.20
C PHE A 39 100.94 5.69 -30.46
N GLN A 40 101.29 6.96 -30.23
CA GLN A 40 100.35 7.97 -29.71
C GLN A 40 99.17 8.20 -30.66
N GLN A 41 99.44 8.32 -31.97
CA GLN A 41 98.39 8.49 -32.97
C GLN A 41 97.49 7.25 -33.04
N LYS A 42 98.09 6.05 -33.00
CA LYS A 42 97.36 4.79 -32.93
C LYS A 42 96.49 4.69 -31.68
N HIS A 43 97.02 5.07 -30.51
CA HIS A 43 96.25 5.14 -29.27
C HIS A 43 95.04 6.07 -29.40
N HIS A 44 95.26 7.29 -29.93
CA HIS A 44 94.19 8.27 -30.09
C HIS A 44 93.08 7.74 -31.00
N THR A 45 93.43 7.19 -32.18
CA THR A 45 92.44 6.62 -33.11
C THR A 45 91.65 5.46 -32.49
N VAL A 46 92.32 4.55 -31.79
CA VAL A 46 91.66 3.40 -31.15
C VAL A 46 90.81 3.86 -29.97
N SER A 47 91.27 4.84 -29.19
CA SER A 47 90.51 5.42 -28.08
C SER A 47 89.25 6.14 -28.57
N ASP A 48 89.34 6.94 -29.63
CA ASP A 48 88.20 7.63 -30.24
C ASP A 48 87.17 6.62 -30.78
N SER A 49 87.64 5.55 -31.43
CA SER A 49 86.77 4.49 -31.92
C SER A 49 86.05 3.74 -30.79
N ILE A 50 86.75 3.41 -29.70
CA ILE A 50 86.15 2.75 -28.52
C ILE A 50 85.12 3.68 -27.87
N PHE A 51 85.47 4.96 -27.70
CA PHE A 51 84.61 5.97 -27.11
C PHE A 51 83.32 6.16 -27.91
N ASN A 52 83.40 6.18 -29.25
CA ASN A 52 82.22 6.30 -30.12
C ASN A 52 81.29 5.08 -29.99
N VAL A 53 81.84 3.86 -29.90
CA VAL A 53 81.05 2.63 -29.70
C VAL A 53 80.37 2.62 -28.32
N GLU A 54 81.09 2.99 -27.27
CA GLU A 54 80.56 3.09 -25.92
C GLU A 54 79.46 4.16 -25.82
N THR A 55 79.67 5.31 -26.45
CA THR A 55 78.69 6.40 -26.52
C THR A 55 77.43 5.95 -27.26
N ALA A 56 77.56 5.30 -28.41
CA ALA A 56 76.42 4.77 -29.16
C ALA A 56 75.63 3.73 -28.36
N LYS A 57 76.33 2.84 -27.63
CA LYS A 57 75.71 1.87 -26.74
C LYS A 57 74.94 2.56 -25.60
N ASN A 58 75.55 3.55 -24.95
CA ASN A 58 74.91 4.30 -23.87
C ASN A 58 73.66 5.06 -24.35
N ILE A 59 73.70 5.64 -25.56
CA ILE A 59 72.53 6.30 -26.16
C ILE A 59 71.41 5.28 -26.39
N ALA A 60 71.72 4.12 -26.99
CA ALA A 60 70.73 3.07 -27.23
C ALA A 60 70.11 2.55 -25.92
N GLU A 61 70.90 2.37 -24.86
CA GLU A 61 70.40 1.97 -23.54
C GLU A 61 69.50 3.05 -22.92
N LEU A 62 69.86 4.34 -23.06
CA LEU A 62 69.05 5.45 -22.59
C LEU A 62 67.72 5.55 -23.34
N GLU A 63 67.72 5.42 -24.67
CA GLU A 63 66.50 5.41 -25.49
C GLU A 63 65.59 4.23 -25.15
N TYR A 64 66.17 3.03 -24.99
CA TYR A 64 65.44 1.85 -24.56
C TYR A 64 64.81 2.06 -23.18
N LYS A 65 65.57 2.57 -22.21
CA LYS A 65 65.05 2.86 -20.87
C LYS A 65 63.94 3.91 -20.91
N TYR A 66 64.12 4.98 -21.67
CA TYR A 66 63.12 6.04 -21.82
C TYR A 66 61.82 5.53 -22.44
N SER A 67 61.89 4.76 -23.52
CA SER A 67 60.71 4.19 -24.19
C SER A 67 59.94 3.24 -23.26
N ARG A 68 60.66 2.39 -22.52
CA ARG A 68 60.07 1.50 -21.50
C ARG A 68 59.40 2.29 -20.37
N ASP A 69 60.06 3.31 -19.84
CA ASP A 69 59.52 4.10 -18.72
C ASP A 69 58.26 4.87 -19.17
N LYS A 70 58.23 5.37 -20.41
CA LYS A 70 57.05 5.98 -21.03
C LYS A 70 55.89 4.98 -21.20
N GLU A 71 56.17 3.75 -21.62
CA GLU A 71 55.16 2.69 -21.73
C GLU A 71 54.59 2.32 -20.35
N LEU A 72 55.45 2.21 -19.32
CA LEU A 72 55.02 1.96 -17.94
C LEU A 72 54.11 3.07 -17.41
N GLU A 73 54.39 4.33 -17.75
CA GLU A 73 53.54 5.47 -17.39
C GLU A 73 52.17 5.39 -18.06
N GLN A 74 52.11 5.09 -19.37
CA GLN A 74 50.86 4.86 -20.09
C GLN A 74 50.05 3.71 -19.50
N LEU A 75 50.71 2.60 -19.14
CA LEU A 75 50.06 1.46 -18.48
C LEU A 75 49.49 1.83 -17.11
N LYS A 76 50.20 2.65 -16.32
CA LYS A 76 49.70 3.14 -15.02
C LYS A 76 48.46 4.00 -15.19
N ILE A 77 48.47 4.94 -16.14
CA ILE A 77 47.32 5.79 -16.46
C ILE A 77 46.14 4.93 -16.90
N ALA A 78 46.35 4.02 -17.86
CA ALA A 78 45.31 3.12 -18.34
C ALA A 78 44.75 2.22 -17.23
N LYS A 79 45.58 1.78 -16.28
CA LYS A 79 45.15 0.99 -15.11
C LYS A 79 44.30 1.84 -14.16
N GLN A 80 44.69 3.09 -13.89
CA GLN A 80 43.90 4.00 -13.07
C GLN A 80 42.54 4.29 -13.69
N GLU A 81 42.47 4.56 -15.00
CA GLU A 81 41.21 4.76 -15.71
C GLU A 81 40.31 3.52 -15.65
N ARG A 82 40.89 2.31 -15.81
CA ARG A 82 40.14 1.05 -15.66
C ARG A 82 39.56 0.89 -14.26
N VAL A 83 40.34 1.19 -13.22
CA VAL A 83 39.86 1.11 -11.83
C VAL A 83 38.75 2.12 -11.59
N PHE A 84 38.92 3.37 -12.02
CA PHE A 84 37.90 4.42 -11.89
C PHE A 84 36.62 4.09 -12.65
N ARG A 85 36.74 3.60 -13.89
CA ARG A 85 35.57 3.18 -14.68
C ARG A 85 34.83 2.03 -14.00
N ASN A 86 35.55 1.02 -13.50
CA ASN A 86 34.92 -0.11 -12.82
C ASN A 86 34.27 0.29 -11.49
N SER A 87 34.89 1.19 -10.72
CA SER A 87 34.28 1.70 -9.48
C SER A 87 33.04 2.55 -9.77
N ALA A 88 33.03 3.35 -10.84
CA ALA A 88 31.86 4.09 -11.29
C ALA A 88 30.71 3.15 -11.70
N ILE A 89 30.99 2.07 -12.45
CA ILE A 89 29.99 1.06 -12.81
C ILE A 89 29.42 0.38 -11.56
N PHE A 90 30.27 0.00 -10.61
CA PHE A 90 29.83 -0.61 -9.36
C PHE A 90 28.94 0.33 -8.53
N GLY A 91 29.32 1.61 -8.43
CA GLY A 91 28.50 2.63 -7.77
C GLY A 91 27.14 2.81 -8.44
N ALA A 92 27.09 2.84 -9.77
CA ALA A 92 25.83 2.93 -10.52
C ALA A 92 24.93 1.71 -10.28
N LEU A 93 25.48 0.50 -10.23
CA LEU A 93 24.72 -0.72 -9.92
C LEU A 93 24.12 -0.68 -8.51
N LEU A 94 24.87 -0.20 -7.51
CA LEU A 94 24.35 -0.05 -6.14
C LEU A 94 23.19 0.95 -6.09
N ILE A 95 23.28 2.06 -6.82
CA ILE A 95 22.20 3.05 -6.91
C ILE A 95 20.94 2.43 -7.54
N VAL A 96 21.10 1.64 -8.61
CA VAL A 96 19.96 0.95 -9.25
C VAL A 96 19.31 -0.04 -8.29
N ILE A 97 20.10 -0.86 -7.59
CA ILE A 97 19.60 -1.80 -6.58
C ILE A 97 18.85 -1.04 -5.47
N PHE A 98 19.39 0.09 -5.01
CA PHE A 98 18.74 0.93 -4.01
C PHE A 98 17.40 1.51 -4.52
N ILE A 99 17.34 1.98 -5.77
CA ILE A 99 16.10 2.47 -6.38
C ILE A 99 15.07 1.34 -6.47
N ILE A 100 15.45 0.14 -6.93
CA ILE A 100 14.57 -1.02 -7.01
C ILE A 100 14.03 -1.39 -5.62
N TYR A 101 14.89 -1.43 -4.61
CA TYR A 101 14.49 -1.68 -3.22
C TYR A 101 13.53 -0.61 -2.71
N MET A 102 13.79 0.66 -2.99
CA MET A 102 12.93 1.78 -2.60
C MET A 102 11.55 1.69 -3.28
N LEU A 103 11.50 1.34 -4.57
CA LEU A 103 10.24 1.15 -5.31
C LEU A 103 9.45 -0.05 -4.76
N TYR A 104 10.12 -1.17 -4.51
CA TYR A 104 9.52 -2.36 -3.90
C TYR A 104 8.96 -2.05 -2.50
N SER A 105 9.71 -1.34 -1.67
CA SER A 105 9.29 -0.91 -0.32
C SER A 105 8.04 -0.01 -0.39
N ARG A 106 8.02 0.95 -1.32
CA ARG A 106 6.85 1.80 -1.54
C ARG A 106 5.62 1.00 -2.01
N GLN A 107 5.79 0.05 -2.92
CA GLN A 107 4.70 -0.78 -3.42
C GLN A 107 4.11 -1.68 -2.32
N LYS A 108 4.99 -2.30 -1.52
CA LYS A 108 4.58 -3.11 -0.38
C LYS A 108 3.81 -2.28 0.65
N SER A 109 4.29 -1.07 0.95
CA SER A 109 3.61 -0.15 1.89
C SER A 109 2.19 0.20 1.44
N LYS A 110 1.99 0.53 0.15
CA LYS A 110 0.65 0.80 -0.41
C LYS A 110 -0.30 -0.39 -0.29
N THR A 111 0.19 -1.59 -0.60
CA THR A 111 -0.61 -2.82 -0.53
C THR A 111 -1.05 -3.12 0.90
N VAL A 112 -0.15 -2.95 1.87
CA VAL A 112 -0.47 -3.12 3.30
C VAL A 112 -1.47 -2.07 3.76
N GLN A 113 -1.35 -0.81 3.34
CA GLN A 113 -2.31 0.25 3.66
C GLN A 113 -3.71 -0.07 3.11
N GLN A 114 -3.80 -0.49 1.85
CA GLN A 114 -5.08 -0.87 1.23
C GLN A 114 -5.72 -2.07 1.95
N LEU A 115 -4.93 -3.06 2.34
CA LEU A 115 -5.43 -4.21 3.10
C LEU A 115 -5.94 -3.81 4.48
N LEU A 116 -5.24 -2.90 5.17
CA LEU A 116 -5.66 -2.37 6.46
C LEU A 116 -6.95 -1.55 6.34
N GLU A 117 -7.04 -0.70 5.32
CA GLU A 117 -8.23 0.09 5.02
C GLU A 117 -9.43 -0.80 4.72
N TRP A 118 -9.26 -1.81 3.86
CA TRP A 118 -10.31 -2.79 3.57
C TRP A 118 -10.78 -3.54 4.82
N LYS A 119 -9.83 -3.96 5.67
CA LYS A 119 -10.17 -4.65 6.93
C LYS A 119 -10.89 -3.74 7.91
N ASN A 120 -10.52 -2.46 7.99
CA ASN A 120 -11.21 -1.49 8.83
C ASN A 120 -12.63 -1.23 8.34
N LEU A 121 -12.82 -1.07 7.02
CA LEU A 121 -14.14 -0.93 6.41
C LEU A 121 -15.03 -2.16 6.67
N GLU A 122 -14.47 -3.37 6.58
CA GLU A 122 -15.21 -4.59 6.86
C GLU A 122 -15.62 -4.69 8.34
N LEU A 123 -14.73 -4.29 9.26
CA LEU A 123 -15.04 -4.22 10.69
C LEU A 123 -16.11 -3.18 11.00
N GLU A 124 -16.00 -1.98 10.42
CA GLU A 124 -16.99 -0.92 10.58
C GLU A 124 -18.36 -1.34 10.04
N LYS A 125 -18.39 -1.96 8.85
CA LYS A 125 -19.61 -2.53 8.28
C LYS A 125 -20.23 -3.58 9.20
N SER A 126 -19.42 -4.52 9.71
CA SER A 126 -19.90 -5.56 10.63
C SER A 126 -20.44 -4.97 11.94
N GLN A 127 -19.81 -3.91 12.47
CA GLN A 127 -20.32 -3.19 13.65
C GLN A 127 -21.65 -2.51 13.36
N ILE A 128 -21.78 -1.80 12.25
CA ILE A 128 -23.03 -1.15 11.83
C ILE A 128 -24.15 -2.19 11.65
N GLU A 129 -23.87 -3.33 11.02
CA GLU A 129 -24.85 -4.41 10.86
C GLU A 129 -25.28 -5.00 12.20
N SER A 130 -24.35 -5.17 13.14
CA SER A 130 -24.64 -5.63 14.51
C SER A 130 -25.49 -4.61 15.27
N ASP A 131 -25.15 -3.33 15.21
CA ASP A 131 -25.89 -2.26 15.87
C ASP A 131 -27.30 -2.14 15.30
N LEU A 132 -27.44 -2.23 13.97
CA LEU A 132 -28.74 -2.31 13.31
C LEU A 132 -29.55 -3.53 13.78
N ALA A 133 -28.92 -4.71 13.91
CA ALA A 133 -29.60 -5.90 14.40
C ALA A 133 -30.08 -5.73 15.85
N ILE A 134 -29.27 -5.11 16.71
CA ILE A 134 -29.65 -4.80 18.10
C ILE A 134 -30.82 -3.81 18.11
N LYS A 135 -30.74 -2.72 17.36
CA LYS A 135 -31.80 -1.70 17.27
C LYS A 135 -33.11 -2.26 16.73
N ASN A 136 -33.05 -3.10 15.70
CA ASN A 136 -34.22 -3.81 15.19
C ASN A 136 -34.84 -4.73 16.24
N LYS A 137 -34.02 -5.45 17.01
CA LYS A 137 -34.49 -6.31 18.11
C LYS A 137 -35.13 -5.51 19.24
N GLU A 138 -34.54 -4.38 19.63
CA GLU A 138 -35.12 -3.45 20.62
C GLU A 138 -36.49 -2.96 20.17
N LEU A 139 -36.61 -2.55 18.90
CA LEU A 139 -37.85 -2.07 18.31
C LEU A 139 -38.94 -3.16 18.27
N ALA A 140 -38.58 -4.38 17.83
CA ALA A 140 -39.50 -5.51 17.82
C ALA A 140 -39.97 -5.89 19.24
N THR A 141 -39.05 -5.89 20.21
CA THR A 141 -39.37 -6.18 21.62
C THR A 141 -40.34 -5.14 22.18
N TYR A 142 -40.12 -3.86 21.85
CA TYR A 142 -40.99 -2.77 22.27
C TYR A 142 -42.38 -2.85 21.62
N ALA A 143 -42.45 -3.16 20.33
CA ALA A 143 -43.72 -3.37 19.64
C ALA A 143 -44.52 -4.54 20.25
N LEU A 144 -43.83 -5.64 20.62
CA LEU A 144 -44.44 -6.75 21.35
C LEU A 144 -44.93 -6.34 22.74
N TYR A 145 -44.16 -5.51 23.46
CA TYR A 145 -44.57 -4.96 24.75
C TYR A 145 -45.86 -4.14 24.64
N LEU A 146 -45.96 -3.26 23.63
CA LEU A 146 -47.19 -2.50 23.36
C LEU A 146 -48.37 -3.40 23.05
N ALA A 147 -48.18 -4.43 22.22
CA ALA A 147 -49.22 -5.42 21.92
C ALA A 147 -49.72 -6.13 23.19
N LYS A 148 -48.80 -6.57 24.06
CA LYS A 148 -49.14 -7.22 25.35
C LYS A 148 -49.86 -6.28 26.30
N LYS A 149 -49.41 -5.03 26.43
CA LYS A 149 -50.06 -3.99 27.25
C LYS A 149 -51.51 -3.79 26.79
N ASN A 150 -51.73 -3.62 25.49
CA ASN A 150 -53.07 -3.44 24.92
C ASN A 150 -53.95 -4.67 25.14
N GLN A 151 -53.40 -5.87 24.98
CA GLN A 151 -54.13 -7.12 25.26
C GLN A 151 -54.57 -7.21 26.72
N LEU A 152 -53.69 -6.87 27.68
CA LEU A 152 -54.02 -6.88 29.11
C LEU A 152 -55.17 -5.92 29.43
N ILE A 153 -55.11 -4.68 28.91
CA ILE A 153 -56.17 -3.70 29.12
C ILE A 153 -57.50 -4.20 28.54
N ASN A 154 -57.49 -4.81 27.35
CA ASN A 154 -58.71 -5.39 26.76
C ASN A 154 -59.27 -6.54 27.61
N VAL A 155 -58.41 -7.39 28.18
CA VAL A 155 -58.84 -8.45 29.12
C VAL A 155 -59.49 -7.83 30.37
N ILE A 156 -58.93 -6.74 30.90
CA ILE A 156 -59.49 -6.03 32.05
C ILE A 156 -60.85 -5.43 31.70
N ILE A 157 -60.96 -4.73 30.56
CA ILE A 157 -62.23 -4.15 30.07
C ILE A 157 -63.29 -5.24 29.94
N ASN A 158 -62.99 -6.37 29.29
CA ASN A 158 -63.94 -7.47 29.12
C ASN A 158 -64.40 -8.06 30.46
N ARG A 159 -63.49 -8.19 31.44
CA ARG A 159 -63.85 -8.65 32.79
C ARG A 159 -64.74 -7.65 33.52
N LEU A 160 -64.49 -6.35 33.37
CA LEU A 160 -65.31 -5.28 33.94
C LEU A 160 -66.70 -5.25 33.30
N ASP A 161 -66.79 -5.41 31.97
CA ASP A 161 -68.06 -5.51 31.24
C ASP A 161 -68.89 -6.72 31.70
N CYS A 162 -68.26 -7.88 31.94
CA CYS A 162 -68.95 -9.04 32.51
C CYS A 162 -69.39 -8.81 33.97
N ALA A 163 -68.56 -8.15 34.79
CA ALA A 163 -68.88 -7.87 36.19
C ALA A 163 -70.03 -6.86 36.34
N LYS A 164 -70.15 -5.92 35.39
CA LYS A 164 -71.23 -4.92 35.31
C LYS A 164 -72.62 -5.53 35.39
N VAL A 165 -72.82 -6.71 34.81
CA VAL A 165 -74.13 -7.40 34.72
C VAL A 165 -74.68 -7.79 36.10
N ASN A 166 -73.82 -8.00 37.11
CA ASN A 166 -74.21 -8.49 38.43
C ASN A 166 -74.10 -7.42 39.53
N LEU A 167 -73.89 -6.16 39.17
CA LEU A 167 -73.72 -5.06 40.12
C LEU A 167 -75.05 -4.34 40.41
N LYS A 168 -75.15 -3.75 41.61
CA LYS A 168 -76.23 -2.81 41.96
C LYS A 168 -76.14 -1.57 41.07
N GLU A 169 -77.28 -1.01 40.66
CA GLU A 169 -77.36 0.14 39.75
C GLU A 169 -76.51 1.34 40.19
N GLU A 170 -76.38 1.59 41.50
CA GLU A 170 -75.56 2.68 42.05
C GLU A 170 -74.05 2.56 41.74
N ASN A 171 -73.52 1.35 41.54
CA ASN A 171 -72.08 1.10 41.30
C ASN A 171 -71.72 1.02 39.81
N VAL A 172 -72.73 0.98 38.94
CA VAL A 172 -72.56 0.88 37.48
C VAL A 172 -71.83 2.09 36.89
N PRO A 173 -72.12 3.36 37.27
CA PRO A 173 -71.46 4.54 36.72
C PRO A 173 -69.95 4.56 36.99
N GLU A 174 -69.51 4.03 38.13
CA GLU A 174 -68.10 4.04 38.53
C GLU A 174 -67.29 3.02 37.72
N ILE A 175 -67.85 1.83 37.47
CA ILE A 175 -67.27 0.84 36.54
C ILE A 175 -67.22 1.38 35.11
N GLU A 176 -68.29 2.07 34.67
CA GLU A 176 -68.34 2.71 33.36
C GLU A 176 -67.21 3.74 33.20
N ASN A 177 -66.97 4.56 34.23
CA ASN A 177 -65.90 5.53 34.26
C ASN A 177 -64.51 4.86 34.19
N ILE A 178 -64.28 3.78 34.96
CA ILE A 178 -63.04 2.99 34.88
C ILE A 178 -62.82 2.42 33.47
N ILE A 179 -63.87 1.88 32.84
CA ILE A 179 -63.80 1.37 31.47
C ILE A 179 -63.46 2.49 30.49
N GLN A 180 -64.07 3.67 30.64
CA GLN A 180 -63.77 4.82 29.78
C GLN A 180 -62.32 5.30 29.95
N ASN A 181 -61.81 5.35 31.18
CA ASN A 181 -60.41 5.71 31.45
C ASN A 181 -59.43 4.68 30.85
N LEU A 182 -59.73 3.39 30.96
CA LEU A 182 -58.95 2.33 30.32
C LEU A 182 -59.00 2.43 28.79
N LYS A 183 -60.16 2.72 28.19
CA LYS A 183 -60.31 2.95 26.75
C LYS A 183 -59.51 4.16 26.27
N ALA A 184 -59.47 5.24 27.04
CA ALA A 184 -58.67 6.44 26.75
C ALA A 184 -57.16 6.15 26.81
N SER A 185 -56.69 5.41 27.83
CA SER A 185 -55.27 5.02 27.99
C SER A 185 -54.71 4.18 26.84
N LEU A 186 -55.60 3.59 26.03
CA LEU A 186 -55.22 2.77 24.90
C LEU A 186 -55.01 3.59 23.60
N HIS A 187 -55.39 4.87 23.52
CA HIS A 187 -55.60 5.54 22.22
C HIS A 187 -54.61 6.63 21.81
N ASN A 188 -53.85 7.23 22.73
CA ASN A 188 -53.01 8.40 22.38
C ASN A 188 -51.49 8.15 22.43
N ASP A 189 -50.93 7.51 23.46
CA ASP A 189 -49.46 7.54 23.63
C ASP A 189 -48.69 6.45 22.86
N ALA A 190 -49.33 5.32 22.57
CA ALA A 190 -48.64 4.13 22.08
C ALA A 190 -48.16 4.24 20.61
N TRP A 191 -48.88 4.99 19.77
CA TRP A 191 -48.49 5.16 18.37
C TRP A 191 -47.38 6.21 18.22
N GLU A 192 -47.49 7.37 18.87
CA GLU A 192 -46.47 8.42 18.80
C GLU A 192 -45.12 7.91 19.34
N GLU A 193 -45.13 7.17 20.45
CA GLU A 193 -43.90 6.58 21.00
C GLU A 193 -43.31 5.49 20.08
N PHE A 194 -44.17 4.69 19.43
CA PHE A 194 -43.73 3.72 18.43
C PHE A 194 -43.10 4.42 17.21
N GLU A 195 -43.74 5.49 16.71
CA GLU A 195 -43.32 6.22 15.52
C GLU A 195 -41.94 6.87 15.72
N VAL A 196 -41.70 7.50 16.88
CA VAL A 196 -40.38 8.04 17.23
C VAL A 196 -39.32 6.94 17.25
N ARG A 197 -39.61 5.79 17.88
CA ARG A 197 -38.65 4.67 17.94
C ARG A 197 -38.42 4.00 16.59
N PHE A 198 -39.45 3.95 15.74
CA PHE A 198 -39.36 3.43 14.38
C PHE A 198 -38.47 4.32 13.51
N LEU A 199 -38.67 5.63 13.55
CA LEU A 199 -37.86 6.60 12.80
C LEU A 199 -36.39 6.63 13.24
N ASN A 200 -36.10 6.35 14.51
CA ASN A 200 -34.71 6.20 14.98
C ASN A 200 -33.97 5.01 14.35
N VAL A 201 -34.69 4.01 13.82
CA VAL A 201 -34.11 2.81 13.18
C VAL A 201 -34.20 2.90 11.66
N PHE A 202 -35.31 3.44 11.14
CA PHE A 202 -35.59 3.59 9.71
C PHE A 202 -35.72 5.08 9.38
N ASP A 203 -34.59 5.79 9.45
CA ASP A 203 -34.55 7.22 9.13
C ASP A 203 -34.94 7.47 7.67
N GLY A 204 -35.72 8.52 7.44
CA GLY A 204 -36.23 8.87 6.11
C GLY A 204 -37.28 7.92 5.51
N PHE A 205 -37.73 6.87 6.22
CA PHE A 205 -38.69 5.90 5.68
C PHE A 205 -39.97 6.57 5.16
N TYR A 206 -40.53 7.52 5.93
CA TYR A 206 -41.77 8.20 5.54
C TYR A 206 -41.56 9.18 4.39
N GLU A 207 -40.39 9.82 4.32
CA GLU A 207 -39.97 10.68 3.23
C GLU A 207 -39.85 9.86 1.94
N ASN A 208 -39.09 8.76 1.98
CA ASN A 208 -38.86 7.85 0.86
C ASN A 208 -40.17 7.26 0.30
N ILE A 209 -41.05 6.78 1.20
CA ILE A 209 -42.33 6.21 0.77
C ILE A 209 -43.30 7.28 0.25
N ARG A 210 -43.23 8.51 0.78
CA ARG A 210 -44.07 9.64 0.33
C ARG A 210 -43.64 10.14 -1.04
N GLU A 211 -42.35 10.18 -1.33
CA GLU A 211 -41.84 10.57 -2.64
C GLU A 211 -42.31 9.61 -3.73
N LYS A 212 -42.27 8.30 -3.46
CA LYS A 212 -42.65 7.29 -4.46
C LYS A 212 -44.15 7.00 -4.51
N TYR A 213 -44.84 7.12 -3.37
CA TYR A 213 -46.28 6.85 -3.24
C TYR A 213 -46.99 7.98 -2.47
N PRO A 214 -47.18 9.16 -3.10
CA PRO A 214 -47.76 10.33 -2.45
C PRO A 214 -49.22 10.13 -2.03
N ASP A 215 -49.97 9.24 -2.71
CA ASP A 215 -51.40 8.96 -2.48
C ASP A 215 -51.68 8.03 -1.29
N LEU A 216 -50.64 7.67 -0.52
CA LEU A 216 -50.79 6.90 0.71
C LEU A 216 -51.38 7.77 1.83
N THR A 217 -52.50 7.31 2.37
CA THR A 217 -53.11 7.90 3.56
C THR A 217 -52.22 7.69 4.78
N MET A 218 -52.42 8.51 5.83
CA MET A 218 -51.66 8.36 7.07
C MET A 218 -51.76 6.92 7.62
N ASN A 219 -52.96 6.34 7.66
CA ASN A 219 -53.16 4.97 8.15
C ASN A 219 -52.43 3.91 7.31
N GLU A 220 -52.29 4.12 5.99
CA GLU A 220 -51.52 3.22 5.13
C GLU A 220 -50.01 3.35 5.36
N LYS A 221 -49.52 4.56 5.66
CA LYS A 221 -48.13 4.79 6.08
C LYS A 221 -47.84 4.09 7.41
N ARG A 222 -48.76 4.18 8.38
CA ARG A 222 -48.68 3.44 9.64
C ARG A 222 -48.64 1.94 9.43
N LEU A 223 -49.51 1.43 8.54
CA LEU A 223 -49.51 0.02 8.15
C LEU A 223 -48.17 -0.38 7.51
N ALA A 224 -47.59 0.47 6.66
CA ALA A 224 -46.29 0.23 6.05
C ALA A 224 -45.19 0.06 7.11
N ALA A 225 -45.16 0.89 8.16
CA ALA A 225 -44.19 0.76 9.25
C ALA A 225 -44.30 -0.60 9.97
N PHE A 226 -45.53 -1.06 10.26
CA PHE A 226 -45.72 -2.40 10.85
C PHE A 226 -45.31 -3.55 9.91
N LEU A 227 -45.58 -3.39 8.62
CA LEU A 227 -45.21 -4.37 7.60
C LEU A 227 -43.69 -4.41 7.37
N ARG A 228 -43.00 -3.28 7.50
CA ARG A 228 -41.53 -3.16 7.44
C ARG A 228 -40.86 -3.97 8.55
N LEU A 229 -41.50 -4.05 9.71
CA LEU A 229 -41.10 -4.88 10.85
C LEU A 229 -41.52 -6.36 10.74
N ASP A 230 -42.04 -6.77 9.58
CA ASP A 230 -42.56 -8.13 9.32
C ASP A 230 -43.65 -8.58 10.31
N MET A 231 -44.40 -7.64 10.88
CA MET A 231 -45.45 -7.97 11.86
C MET A 231 -46.59 -8.75 11.22
N SER A 232 -47.08 -9.74 11.96
CA SER A 232 -48.22 -10.55 11.59
C SER A 232 -49.53 -9.76 11.71
N THR A 233 -50.54 -10.16 10.95
CA THR A 233 -51.90 -9.60 11.01
C THR A 233 -52.48 -9.61 12.43
N LYS A 234 -52.12 -10.60 13.25
CA LYS A 234 -52.56 -10.70 14.66
C LYS A 234 -51.90 -9.62 15.52
N GLU A 235 -50.59 -9.42 15.39
CA GLU A 235 -49.86 -8.41 16.14
C GLU A 235 -50.30 -7.00 15.77
N ILE A 236 -50.48 -6.72 14.47
CA ILE A 236 -50.99 -5.45 13.98
C ILE A 236 -52.41 -5.20 14.52
N SER A 237 -53.26 -6.23 14.51
CA SER A 237 -54.61 -6.16 15.09
C SER A 237 -54.59 -5.81 16.58
N SER A 238 -53.67 -6.41 17.36
CA SER A 238 -53.50 -6.10 18.79
C SER A 238 -53.02 -4.67 19.06
N ILE A 239 -52.18 -4.12 18.19
CA ILE A 239 -51.64 -2.76 18.33
C ILE A 239 -52.68 -1.72 17.89
N THR A 240 -53.29 -1.92 16.72
CA THR A 240 -54.21 -0.96 16.08
C THR A 240 -55.66 -1.07 16.52
N LYS A 241 -56.00 -2.13 17.29
CA LYS A 241 -57.37 -2.49 17.70
C LYS A 241 -58.36 -2.72 16.57
N GLN A 242 -57.86 -2.95 15.35
CA GLN A 242 -58.70 -3.34 14.23
C GLN A 242 -58.86 -4.86 14.23
N THR A 243 -59.97 -5.37 13.69
CA THR A 243 -60.13 -6.83 13.57
C THR A 243 -59.07 -7.39 12.62
N PRO A 244 -58.62 -8.66 12.79
CA PRO A 244 -57.69 -9.29 11.85
C PRO A 244 -58.21 -9.27 10.40
N HIS A 245 -59.53 -9.35 10.23
CA HIS A 245 -60.18 -9.20 8.93
C HIS A 245 -59.97 -7.80 8.33
N SER A 246 -60.19 -6.73 9.11
CA SER A 246 -59.93 -5.35 8.68
C SER A 246 -58.47 -5.14 8.28
N ILE A 247 -57.52 -5.71 9.03
CA ILE A 247 -56.08 -5.64 8.69
C ILE A 247 -55.77 -6.38 7.38
N ASN A 248 -56.35 -7.56 7.14
CA ASN A 248 -56.18 -8.28 5.87
C ASN A 248 -56.71 -7.49 4.68
N ILE A 249 -57.88 -6.84 4.83
CA ILE A 249 -58.42 -5.95 3.80
C ILE A 249 -57.49 -4.75 3.59
N ALA A 250 -56.97 -4.15 4.66
CA ALA A 250 -56.03 -3.03 4.57
C ALA A 250 -54.72 -3.46 3.86
N ARG A 251 -54.15 -4.61 4.20
CA ARG A 251 -52.99 -5.20 3.50
C ARG A 251 -53.25 -5.44 2.02
N THR A 252 -54.42 -5.95 1.67
CA THR A 252 -54.80 -6.21 0.27
C THR A 252 -54.93 -4.90 -0.51
N ARG A 253 -55.58 -3.88 0.07
CA ARG A 253 -55.68 -2.54 -0.53
C ARG A 253 -54.31 -1.89 -0.69
N PHE A 254 -53.49 -1.96 0.34
CA PHE A 254 -52.13 -1.44 0.32
C PHE A 254 -51.29 -2.11 -0.77
N ARG A 255 -51.36 -3.44 -0.88
CA ARG A 255 -50.68 -4.20 -1.94
C ARG A 255 -51.11 -3.78 -3.35
N LYS A 256 -52.39 -3.46 -3.56
CA LYS A 256 -52.89 -2.93 -4.84
C LYS A 256 -52.33 -1.54 -5.15
N LYS A 257 -52.26 -0.64 -4.15
CA LYS A 257 -51.67 0.71 -4.33
C LYS A 257 -50.17 0.71 -4.62
N LEU A 258 -49.48 -0.36 -4.25
CA LEU A 258 -48.06 -0.56 -4.56
C LEU A 258 -47.82 -1.28 -5.89
N ASP A 259 -48.86 -1.58 -6.67
CA ASP A 259 -48.81 -2.38 -7.90
C ASP A 259 -48.28 -3.81 -7.69
N LEU A 260 -48.45 -4.37 -6.50
CA LEU A 260 -47.98 -5.71 -6.12
C LEU A 260 -49.10 -6.77 -6.08
N ALA A 261 -50.28 -6.44 -6.62
CA ALA A 261 -51.48 -7.29 -6.50
C ALA A 261 -51.27 -8.71 -7.07
N ASN A 262 -50.45 -8.85 -8.12
CA ASN A 262 -50.24 -10.09 -8.86
C ASN A 262 -48.83 -10.69 -8.65
N THR A 263 -48.06 -10.17 -7.70
CA THR A 263 -46.71 -10.69 -7.40
C THR A 263 -46.76 -11.52 -6.12
N ASP A 264 -45.79 -12.42 -5.91
CA ASP A 264 -45.63 -13.17 -4.65
C ASP A 264 -44.59 -12.50 -3.71
N VAL A 265 -44.28 -11.23 -3.96
CA VAL A 265 -43.28 -10.50 -3.18
C VAL A 265 -43.80 -10.24 -1.76
N LYS A 266 -43.00 -10.58 -0.74
CA LYS A 266 -43.32 -10.23 0.65
C LYS A 266 -43.30 -8.70 0.81
N LEU A 267 -44.35 -8.14 1.42
CA LEU A 267 -44.45 -6.69 1.65
C LEU A 267 -43.30 -6.17 2.52
N SER A 268 -42.82 -6.95 3.49
CA SER A 268 -41.65 -6.63 4.31
C SER A 268 -40.37 -6.48 3.48
N ALA A 269 -40.13 -7.40 2.53
CA ALA A 269 -39.00 -7.34 1.62
C ALA A 269 -39.11 -6.21 0.58
N PHE A 270 -40.33 -5.91 0.11
CA PHE A 270 -40.54 -4.76 -0.78
C PHE A 270 -40.31 -3.44 -0.05
N LEU A 271 -40.82 -3.31 1.17
CA LEU A 271 -40.67 -2.11 1.97
C LEU A 271 -39.24 -1.93 2.47
N SER A 272 -38.37 -2.94 2.32
CA SER A 272 -36.98 -2.81 2.75
C SER A 272 -36.09 -1.93 1.89
N GLN A 273 -36.58 -1.52 0.73
CA GLN A 273 -35.92 -0.58 -0.16
C GLN A 273 -36.20 0.89 0.20
N PHE A 274 -37.06 1.14 1.19
CA PHE A 274 -37.39 2.47 1.72
C PHE A 274 -36.91 2.58 3.16
#